data_AF-A0A9P3FLQ3-F1
#
_entry.id   AF-A0A9P3FLQ3-F1
#
_cell.length_a   1.000
_cell.length_b   1.000
_cell.length_c   1.000
_cell.angle_alpha   90.00
_cell.angle_beta   90.00
_cell.angle_gamma   90.00
#
_symmetry.space_group_name_H-M   'P 1'
#
loop_
_entity.id
_entity.type
_entity.pdbx_description
1 polymer ?
#
loop_
_entity_poly.entity_id
_entity_poly.type
_entity_poly.pdbx_seq_one_letter_code
_entity_poly.pdbx_strand_id
1 'polypeptide(L)'
;MSIPNSFWLTLIQLCLLAGLVRLASSHVEPNTCRETSSISYTPTCPADGQRHDIAREQLLKTIDRNAGKWNKKHPRWQVLEALHGYDKYEKIVGAEIDRFEGLYKHVPKKHKNWFQILDSVVNYQSNFVEARALLKINAEFCRKVLHHSLSYYNISRHELATFTHDTDDGKAKSGIRTTVSQSLKHSVRDWSPEGQAEREATFPYILDALTSHLPPISSDENVKYQVLVPGAGLGRLAHEISLLGEYMSVTSNEWSASMNMAYRYLRSLPLSHGPITLHPFLENWSHAERREELTRPVLIHPPTVPTETLLVEGDFTTKFAHQTGQYDAIATLFFIDTARNLIAYLETIHSLLKPGGIWVNVGPLLYGTAPLVQLSLEEIVIVAESMGFEFEIQEGVEGSSALDGKVIERDVLYSFNQSTLYRHGYIAACWVARKKKTGNEGVGGKKKVVGSGMFDKLKEKWL
;
A
#
# COMPACT_ATOMS: atom_id res chain seq x y z
N MET A 1 -45.24 -29.29 -10.01
CA MET A 1 -43.83 -28.84 -10.16
C MET A 1 -43.33 -28.45 -8.78
N SER A 2 -42.43 -29.27 -8.26
CA SER A 2 -41.93 -29.24 -6.89
C SER A 2 -40.68 -28.37 -6.82
N ILE A 3 -40.64 -27.44 -5.85
CA ILE A 3 -39.48 -26.59 -5.59
C ILE A 3 -38.39 -27.44 -4.90
N PRO A 4 -37.09 -27.35 -5.26
CA PRO A 4 -36.06 -28.18 -4.66
C PRO A 4 -35.75 -27.76 -3.20
N ASN A 5 -35.58 -28.76 -2.33
CA ASN A 5 -35.27 -28.68 -0.90
C ASN A 5 -33.95 -27.98 -0.51
N SER A 6 -33.19 -27.39 -1.43
CA SER A 6 -31.92 -26.71 -1.12
C SER A 6 -32.09 -25.27 -0.61
N PHE A 7 -33.28 -24.67 -0.78
CA PHE A 7 -33.53 -23.28 -0.37
C PHE A 7 -33.92 -23.13 1.10
N TRP A 8 -34.42 -24.19 1.75
CA TRP A 8 -34.80 -24.16 3.17
C TRP A 8 -33.66 -24.51 4.13
N LEU A 9 -32.62 -25.21 3.65
CA LEU A 9 -31.44 -25.59 4.46
C LEU A 9 -30.50 -24.41 4.74
N THR A 10 -30.47 -23.39 3.88
CA THR A 10 -29.64 -22.18 4.07
C THR A 10 -30.23 -21.19 5.07
N LEU A 11 -31.56 -21.14 5.22
CA LEU A 11 -32.21 -20.20 6.15
C LEU A 11 -32.11 -20.66 7.62
N ILE A 12 -32.14 -21.97 7.88
CA ILE A 12 -32.06 -22.53 9.24
C ILE A 12 -30.61 -22.48 9.78
N GLN A 13 -29.58 -22.58 8.92
CA GLN A 13 -28.18 -22.40 9.33
C GLN A 13 -27.85 -20.94 9.68
N LEU A 14 -28.51 -19.97 9.05
CA LEU A 14 -28.35 -18.53 9.35
C LEU A 14 -28.98 -18.14 10.70
N CYS A 15 -30.08 -18.77 11.12
CA CYS A 15 -30.72 -18.48 12.41
C CYS A 15 -29.98 -19.11 13.62
N LEU A 16 -29.32 -20.27 13.45
CA LEU A 16 -28.57 -20.93 14.54
C LEU A 16 -27.22 -20.23 14.85
N LEU A 17 -26.59 -19.59 13.86
CA LEU A 17 -25.38 -18.77 14.06
C LEU A 17 -25.66 -17.44 14.77
N ALA A 18 -26.84 -16.84 14.56
CA ALA A 18 -27.26 -15.62 15.26
C ALA A 18 -27.54 -15.84 16.76
N GLY A 19 -27.97 -17.06 17.15
CA GLY A 19 -28.22 -17.43 18.54
C GLY A 19 -26.95 -17.67 19.37
N LEU A 20 -25.87 -18.18 18.76
CA LEU A 20 -24.61 -18.49 19.46
C LEU A 20 -23.70 -17.27 19.67
N VAL A 21 -23.88 -16.19 18.90
CA VAL A 21 -23.16 -14.92 19.10
C VAL A 21 -23.74 -14.09 20.27
N ARG A 22 -25.00 -14.34 20.67
CA ARG A 22 -25.65 -13.64 21.80
C ARG A 22 -25.33 -14.17 23.19
N LEU A 23 -24.61 -15.30 23.31
CA LEU A 23 -24.30 -15.95 24.61
C LEU A 23 -22.83 -15.87 25.03
N ALA A 24 -21.97 -15.20 24.24
CA ALA A 24 -20.55 -14.99 24.59
C ALA A 24 -20.21 -13.55 25.04
N SER A 25 -21.21 -12.67 25.12
CA SER A 25 -21.04 -11.27 25.56
C SER A 25 -21.83 -11.00 26.83
N SER A 26 -21.46 -11.66 27.92
CA SER A 26 -21.87 -11.26 29.27
C SER A 26 -20.76 -11.59 30.25
N HIS A 27 -19.81 -10.66 30.42
CA HIS A 27 -19.17 -10.34 31.69
C HIS A 27 -18.35 -9.07 31.49
N VAL A 28 -18.99 -7.93 31.80
CA VAL A 28 -18.33 -6.65 32.04
C VAL A 28 -18.08 -6.59 33.54
N GLU A 29 -16.84 -6.43 33.96
CA GLU A 29 -16.50 -5.97 35.30
C GLU A 29 -15.72 -4.64 35.23
N PRO A 30 -15.94 -3.73 36.19
CA PRO A 30 -15.60 -2.32 36.05
C PRO A 30 -14.21 -1.98 36.63
N ASN A 31 -13.60 -0.95 36.02
CA ASN A 31 -12.67 0.04 36.58
C ASN A 31 -11.61 -0.41 37.61
N THR A 32 -10.35 -0.37 37.19
CA THR A 32 -9.28 0.22 38.02
C THR A 32 -8.24 0.90 37.13
N CYS A 33 -8.17 2.23 37.23
CA CYS A 33 -7.01 3.01 36.80
C CYS A 33 -5.77 2.50 37.55
N ARG A 34 -4.69 2.20 36.84
CA ARG A 34 -3.36 2.07 37.44
C ARG A 34 -2.39 2.97 36.72
N GLU A 35 -1.58 3.61 37.55
CA GLU A 35 -0.83 4.82 37.31
C GLU A 35 0.21 4.70 36.20
N THR A 36 0.37 5.86 35.57
CA THR A 36 1.44 6.29 34.68
C THR A 36 2.84 5.90 35.18
N SER A 37 3.57 5.14 34.36
CA SER A 37 5.03 5.17 34.36
C SER A 37 5.50 6.04 33.19
N SER A 38 6.00 7.23 33.54
CA SER A 38 6.62 8.21 32.66
C SER A 38 7.83 7.63 31.94
N ILE A 39 7.77 7.53 30.61
CA ILE A 39 8.99 7.43 29.79
C ILE A 39 9.45 8.85 29.51
N SER A 40 10.45 9.27 30.27
CA SER A 40 11.14 10.54 30.13
C SER A 40 12.11 10.52 28.95
N TYR A 41 11.99 11.53 28.09
CA TYR A 41 13.02 12.11 27.22
C TYR A 41 13.60 11.23 26.10
N THR A 42 13.13 11.45 24.86
CA THR A 42 13.89 11.16 23.63
C THR A 42 14.41 12.46 23.03
N PRO A 43 15.70 12.57 22.67
CA PRO A 43 16.30 13.79 22.16
C PRO A 43 15.78 14.14 20.77
N THR A 44 15.73 15.44 20.48
CA THR A 44 15.49 16.02 19.16
C THR A 44 16.35 15.35 18.09
N CYS A 45 15.73 14.89 16.99
CA CYS A 45 16.36 14.17 15.89
C CYS A 45 17.60 14.90 15.33
N PRO A 46 18.80 14.27 15.31
CA PRO A 46 20.00 14.81 14.67
C PRO A 46 20.10 14.44 13.18
N ALA A 47 21.06 15.06 12.49
CA ALA A 47 21.28 15.06 11.04
C ALA A 47 21.36 13.66 10.36
N ASP A 48 21.00 13.68 9.07
CA ASP A 48 20.51 12.63 8.15
C ASP A 48 21.03 11.17 8.25
N GLY A 49 22.20 10.91 8.84
CA GLY A 49 22.72 9.54 9.02
C GLY A 49 22.12 8.76 10.19
N GLN A 50 21.80 9.43 11.31
CA GLN A 50 21.36 8.72 12.53
C GLN A 50 19.89 8.29 12.48
N ARG A 51 19.02 8.98 11.73
CA ARG A 51 17.57 8.68 11.76
C ARG A 51 17.20 7.32 11.16
N HIS A 52 17.93 6.89 10.14
CA HIS A 52 17.73 5.57 9.53
C HIS A 52 18.14 4.45 10.49
N ASP A 53 19.26 4.63 11.18
CA ASP A 53 19.76 3.68 12.18
C ASP A 53 18.83 3.61 13.39
N ILE A 54 18.37 4.77 13.90
CA ILE A 54 17.40 4.85 15.00
C ILE A 54 16.08 4.15 14.62
N ALA A 55 15.53 4.45 13.44
CA ALA A 55 14.30 3.83 12.97
C ALA A 55 14.46 2.31 12.82
N ARG A 56 15.62 1.85 12.34
CA ARG A 56 15.95 0.42 12.27
C ARG A 56 16.05 -0.20 13.65
N GLU A 57 16.74 0.43 14.60
CA GLU A 57 16.87 -0.09 15.97
C GLU A 57 15.51 -0.19 16.66
N GLN A 58 14.67 0.84 16.53
CA GLN A 58 13.29 0.84 17.05
C GLN A 58 12.44 -0.26 16.41
N LEU A 59 12.59 -0.48 15.10
CA LEU A 59 11.93 -1.57 14.39
C LEU A 59 12.37 -2.92 14.95
N LEU A 60 13.69 -3.17 15.08
CA LEU A 60 14.22 -4.41 15.62
C LEU A 60 13.72 -4.69 17.04
N LYS A 61 13.64 -3.66 17.89
CA LYS A 61 13.02 -3.77 19.23
C LYS A 61 11.53 -4.11 19.16
N THR A 62 10.79 -3.50 18.23
CA THR A 62 9.35 -3.79 18.02
C THR A 62 9.13 -5.22 17.54
N ILE A 63 9.99 -5.73 16.67
CA ILE A 63 9.90 -7.09 16.11
C ILE A 63 10.70 -8.11 16.94
N ASP A 64 11.12 -7.78 18.16
CA ASP A 64 11.72 -8.77 19.06
C ASP A 64 10.67 -9.83 19.40
N ARG A 65 11.04 -11.12 19.37
CA ARG A 65 10.10 -12.21 19.62
C ARG A 65 9.45 -12.15 21.00
N ASN A 66 10.14 -11.55 21.97
CA ASN A 66 9.68 -11.42 23.35
C ASN A 66 8.86 -10.14 23.57
N ALA A 67 8.71 -9.28 22.56
CA ALA A 67 7.94 -8.05 22.64
C ALA A 67 6.44 -8.30 22.50
N GLY A 68 5.75 -8.48 23.63
CA GLY A 68 4.30 -8.65 23.66
C GLY A 68 3.84 -10.08 23.35
N LYS A 69 2.57 -10.24 22.99
CA LYS A 69 1.96 -11.58 22.83
C LYS A 69 2.32 -12.19 21.47
N TRP A 70 2.99 -13.35 21.48
CA TRP A 70 3.26 -14.13 20.27
C TRP A 70 1.97 -14.68 19.63
N ASN A 71 1.54 -14.09 18.52
CA ASN A 71 0.38 -14.51 17.72
C ASN A 71 0.44 -13.88 16.31
N LYS A 72 -0.56 -14.15 15.44
CA LYS A 72 -0.62 -13.62 14.06
C LYS A 72 -0.56 -12.10 13.92
N LYS A 73 -0.90 -11.34 14.97
CA LYS A 73 -0.81 -9.87 15.02
C LYS A 73 0.56 -9.38 15.48
N HIS A 74 1.44 -10.27 15.94
CA HIS A 74 2.79 -9.89 16.37
C HIS A 74 3.60 -9.40 15.15
N PRO A 75 4.30 -8.25 15.24
CA PRO A 75 5.07 -7.70 14.11
C PRO A 75 6.08 -8.70 13.51
N ARG A 76 6.86 -9.39 14.36
CA ARG A 76 7.77 -10.45 13.91
C ARG A 76 7.07 -11.64 13.23
N TRP A 77 5.84 -11.97 13.63
CA TRP A 77 5.06 -13.01 12.96
C TRP A 77 4.75 -12.59 11.52
N GLN A 78 4.31 -11.35 11.32
CA GLN A 78 4.00 -10.80 9.99
C GLN A 78 5.26 -10.75 9.09
N VAL A 79 6.41 -10.39 9.67
CA VAL A 79 7.71 -10.46 8.97
C VAL A 79 8.04 -11.89 8.58
N LEU A 80 7.96 -12.86 9.49
CA LEU A 80 8.23 -14.27 9.19
C LEU A 80 7.26 -14.87 8.17
N GLU A 81 5.99 -14.47 8.20
CA GLU A 81 4.97 -14.88 7.23
C GLU A 81 5.28 -14.34 5.83
N ALA A 82 5.71 -13.07 5.72
CA ALA A 82 6.14 -12.49 4.45
C ALA A 82 7.45 -13.13 3.93
N LEU A 83 8.44 -13.40 4.80
CA LEU A 83 9.66 -14.12 4.45
C LEU A 83 9.34 -15.52 3.93
N HIS A 84 8.43 -16.24 4.59
CA HIS A 84 7.95 -17.55 4.14
C HIS A 84 7.30 -17.45 2.75
N GLY A 85 6.49 -16.41 2.51
CA GLY A 85 5.90 -16.14 1.21
C GLY A 85 6.95 -15.96 0.10
N TYR A 86 7.99 -15.15 0.34
CA TYR A 86 9.08 -15.01 -0.64
C TYR A 86 9.87 -16.30 -0.83
N ASP A 87 10.14 -17.07 0.23
CA ASP A 87 10.86 -18.36 0.16
C ASP A 87 10.08 -19.41 -0.65
N LYS A 88 8.75 -19.40 -0.54
CA LYS A 88 7.87 -20.36 -1.22
C LYS A 88 7.20 -19.80 -2.47
N TYR A 89 7.57 -18.61 -2.93
CA TYR A 89 6.90 -17.93 -4.05
C TYR A 89 6.72 -18.84 -5.27
N GLU A 90 7.79 -19.49 -5.75
CA GLU A 90 7.74 -20.39 -6.91
C GLU A 90 6.76 -21.54 -6.70
N LYS A 91 6.77 -22.15 -5.51
CA LYS A 91 5.88 -23.27 -5.17
C LYS A 91 4.42 -22.81 -5.07
N ILE A 92 4.17 -21.69 -4.40
CA ILE A 92 2.82 -21.17 -4.13
C ILE A 92 2.16 -20.69 -5.42
N VAL A 93 2.89 -19.93 -6.24
CA VAL A 93 2.38 -19.41 -7.51
C VAL A 93 2.35 -20.51 -8.57
N GLY A 94 3.37 -21.37 -8.60
CA GLY A 94 3.43 -22.53 -9.50
C GLY A 94 2.25 -23.49 -9.32
N ALA A 95 1.76 -23.64 -8.08
CA ALA A 95 0.57 -24.46 -7.81
C ALA A 95 -0.69 -23.97 -8.55
N GLU A 96 -0.82 -22.67 -8.85
CA GLU A 96 -1.93 -22.14 -9.65
C GLU A 96 -1.78 -22.55 -11.13
N ILE A 97 -0.57 -22.51 -11.67
CA ILE A 97 -0.26 -22.99 -13.02
C ILE A 97 -0.52 -24.51 -13.11
N ASP A 98 -0.10 -25.26 -12.10
CA ASP A 98 -0.35 -26.70 -11.99
C ASP A 98 -1.85 -27.00 -11.89
N ARG A 99 -2.62 -26.15 -11.21
CA ARG A 99 -4.09 -26.23 -11.15
C ARG A 99 -4.70 -26.05 -12.54
N PHE A 100 -4.28 -25.03 -13.29
CA PHE A 100 -4.77 -24.82 -14.66
C PHE A 100 -4.42 -26.00 -15.58
N GLU A 101 -3.19 -26.51 -15.50
CA GLU A 101 -2.77 -27.68 -16.28
C GLU A 101 -3.53 -28.95 -15.87
N GLY A 102 -3.78 -29.12 -14.57
CA GLY A 102 -4.57 -30.22 -14.05
C GLY A 102 -6.02 -30.19 -14.57
N LEU A 103 -6.65 -29.02 -14.57
CA LEU A 103 -7.99 -28.83 -15.15
C LEU A 103 -8.00 -29.12 -16.66
N TYR A 104 -6.96 -28.68 -17.36
CA TYR A 104 -6.77 -28.97 -18.79
C TYR A 104 -6.68 -30.48 -19.05
N LYS A 105 -5.86 -31.21 -18.28
CA LYS A 105 -5.67 -32.67 -18.44
C LYS A 105 -6.91 -33.51 -18.11
N HIS A 106 -7.80 -33.04 -17.23
CA HIS A 106 -8.97 -33.80 -16.75
C HIS A 106 -10.29 -33.41 -17.45
N VAL A 107 -10.22 -32.86 -18.66
CA VAL A 107 -11.40 -32.52 -19.45
C VAL A 107 -12.25 -33.79 -19.73
N PRO A 108 -13.60 -33.72 -19.60
CA PRO A 108 -14.47 -34.87 -19.81
C PRO A 108 -14.28 -35.55 -21.17
N LYS A 109 -14.40 -36.88 -21.22
CA LYS A 109 -14.16 -37.70 -22.43
C LYS A 109 -14.89 -37.21 -23.69
N LYS A 110 -16.11 -36.66 -23.51
CA LYS A 110 -16.92 -36.06 -24.60
C LYS A 110 -16.27 -34.86 -25.30
N HIS A 111 -15.25 -34.25 -24.70
CA HIS A 111 -14.51 -33.11 -25.25
C HIS A 111 -13.06 -33.47 -25.67
N LYS A 112 -12.68 -34.75 -25.71
CA LYS A 112 -11.30 -35.17 -26.07
C LYS A 112 -10.85 -34.69 -27.45
N ASN A 113 -11.75 -34.67 -28.43
CA ASN A 113 -11.43 -34.17 -29.77
C ASN A 113 -11.09 -32.66 -29.74
N TRP A 114 -11.73 -31.87 -28.86
CA TRP A 114 -11.42 -30.44 -28.69
C TRP A 114 -10.03 -30.21 -28.08
N PHE A 115 -9.61 -31.09 -27.17
CA PHE A 115 -8.27 -31.02 -26.58
C PHE A 115 -7.17 -31.26 -27.62
N GLN A 116 -7.37 -32.27 -28.48
CA GLN A 116 -6.46 -32.55 -29.59
C GLN A 116 -6.37 -31.36 -30.56
N ILE A 117 -7.50 -30.70 -30.82
CA ILE A 117 -7.54 -29.47 -31.63
C ILE A 117 -6.77 -28.33 -30.94
N LEU A 118 -6.95 -28.12 -29.64
CA LEU A 118 -6.23 -27.08 -28.90
C LEU A 118 -4.71 -27.28 -28.97
N ASP A 119 -4.22 -28.50 -28.76
CA ASP A 119 -2.80 -28.79 -28.86
C ASP A 119 -2.29 -28.73 -30.31
N SER A 120 -3.06 -29.21 -31.29
CA SER A 120 -2.62 -29.18 -32.69
C SER A 120 -2.63 -27.79 -33.31
N VAL A 121 -3.56 -26.92 -32.89
CA VAL A 121 -3.78 -25.60 -33.51
C VAL A 121 -3.01 -24.51 -32.77
N VAL A 122 -3.06 -24.48 -31.44
CA VAL A 122 -2.44 -23.40 -30.64
C VAL A 122 -1.37 -23.90 -29.67
N ASN A 123 -1.05 -25.19 -29.69
CA ASN A 123 -0.05 -25.82 -28.81
C ASN A 123 -0.27 -25.40 -27.34
N TYR A 124 -1.51 -25.54 -26.85
CA TYR A 124 -1.93 -24.94 -25.59
C TYR A 124 -1.07 -25.41 -24.41
N GLN A 125 -0.59 -26.66 -24.45
CA GLN A 125 0.33 -27.23 -23.47
C GLN A 125 1.63 -26.42 -23.31
N SER A 126 2.13 -25.78 -24.38
CA SER A 126 3.37 -24.98 -24.33
C SER A 126 3.27 -23.78 -23.39
N ASN A 127 2.07 -23.22 -23.22
CA ASN A 127 1.82 -22.09 -22.31
C ASN A 127 2.19 -22.42 -20.86
N PHE A 128 1.93 -23.65 -20.40
CA PHE A 128 2.28 -24.07 -19.03
C PHE A 128 3.80 -24.19 -18.87
N VAL A 129 4.48 -24.69 -19.90
CA VAL A 129 5.94 -24.85 -19.90
C VAL A 129 6.61 -23.47 -19.86
N GLU A 130 6.16 -22.55 -20.71
CA GLU A 130 6.65 -21.17 -20.76
C GLU A 130 6.39 -20.43 -19.43
N ALA A 131 5.15 -20.48 -18.92
CA ALA A 131 4.80 -19.81 -17.67
C ALA A 131 5.66 -20.31 -16.49
N ARG A 132 5.95 -21.61 -16.40
CA ARG A 132 6.87 -22.15 -15.37
C ARG A 132 8.31 -21.68 -15.57
N ALA A 133 8.78 -21.60 -16.81
CA ALA A 133 10.13 -21.10 -17.09
C ALA A 133 10.28 -19.63 -16.66
N LEU A 134 9.30 -18.79 -16.99
CA LEU A 134 9.28 -17.37 -16.62
C LEU A 134 9.04 -17.14 -15.13
N LEU A 135 8.27 -18.02 -14.46
CA LEU A 135 8.06 -17.96 -13.01
C LEU A 135 9.39 -18.08 -12.24
N LYS A 136 10.36 -18.84 -12.76
CA LYS A 136 11.69 -18.96 -12.15
C LYS A 136 12.44 -17.62 -12.11
N ILE A 137 12.21 -16.74 -13.08
CA ILE A 137 12.78 -15.38 -13.09
C ILE A 137 12.20 -14.56 -11.94
N ASN A 138 10.89 -14.60 -11.74
CA ASN A 138 10.25 -13.93 -10.59
C ASN A 138 10.70 -14.54 -9.25
N ALA A 139 10.89 -15.87 -9.21
CA ALA A 139 11.38 -16.56 -8.02
C ALA A 139 12.81 -16.15 -7.66
N GLU A 140 13.66 -15.90 -8.66
CA GLU A 140 15.00 -15.36 -8.46
C GLU A 140 14.96 -13.99 -7.76
N PHE A 141 14.12 -13.09 -8.25
CA PHE A 141 13.89 -11.79 -7.60
C PHE A 141 13.41 -11.97 -6.15
N CYS A 142 12.42 -12.83 -5.92
CA CYS A 142 11.91 -13.13 -4.58
C CYS A 142 13.00 -13.67 -3.64
N ARG A 143 13.93 -14.49 -4.16
CA ARG A 143 15.04 -15.02 -3.36
C ARG A 143 16.05 -13.93 -2.98
N LYS A 144 16.30 -12.96 -3.85
CA LYS A 144 17.15 -11.80 -3.55
C LYS A 144 16.50 -10.89 -2.50
N VAL A 145 15.20 -10.61 -2.63
CA VAL A 145 14.42 -9.89 -1.62
C VAL A 145 14.47 -10.61 -0.26
N LEU A 146 14.27 -11.93 -0.26
CA LEU A 146 14.36 -12.77 0.93
C LEU A 146 15.75 -12.69 1.58
N HIS A 147 16.82 -12.85 0.81
CA HIS A 147 18.18 -12.82 1.32
C HIS A 147 18.52 -11.46 1.97
N HIS A 148 18.19 -10.37 1.29
CA HIS A 148 18.36 -9.02 1.84
C HIS A 148 17.56 -8.85 3.14
N SER A 149 16.30 -9.30 3.14
CA SER A 149 15.39 -9.15 4.28
C SER A 149 15.82 -9.96 5.51
N LEU A 150 16.29 -11.20 5.33
CA LEU A 150 16.84 -12.02 6.43
C LEU A 150 17.97 -11.28 7.17
N SER A 151 18.88 -10.68 6.42
CA SER A 151 19.96 -9.85 6.97
C SER A 151 19.42 -8.60 7.65
N TYR A 152 18.53 -7.85 6.98
CA TYR A 152 18.01 -6.59 7.48
C TYR A 152 17.29 -6.74 8.84
N TYR A 153 16.41 -7.74 8.97
CA TYR A 153 15.61 -8.01 10.16
C TYR A 153 16.30 -8.89 11.22
N ASN A 154 17.55 -9.29 10.99
CA ASN A 154 18.29 -10.20 11.88
C ASN A 154 17.51 -11.50 12.16
N ILE A 155 17.05 -12.17 11.09
CA ILE A 155 16.32 -13.44 11.15
C ILE A 155 17.18 -14.51 10.48
N SER A 156 17.42 -15.61 11.20
CA SER A 156 18.19 -16.73 10.66
C SER A 156 17.32 -17.62 9.76
N ARG A 157 17.97 -18.35 8.84
CA ARG A 157 17.32 -19.42 8.05
C ARG A 157 16.69 -20.49 8.96
N HIS A 158 17.32 -20.80 10.09
CA HIS A 158 16.82 -21.77 11.05
C HIS A 158 15.54 -21.29 11.75
N GLU A 159 15.47 -20.02 12.13
CA GLU A 159 14.26 -19.42 12.70
C GLU A 159 13.10 -19.45 11.70
N LEU A 160 13.35 -19.05 10.45
CA LEU A 160 12.34 -19.10 9.39
C LEU A 160 11.85 -20.54 9.14
N ALA A 161 12.76 -21.51 9.13
CA ALA A 161 12.41 -22.93 8.96
C ALA A 161 11.55 -23.44 10.13
N THR A 162 11.90 -23.08 11.36
CA THR A 162 11.13 -23.43 12.57
C THR A 162 9.74 -22.82 12.52
N PHE A 163 9.64 -21.52 12.23
CA PHE A 163 8.35 -20.84 12.05
C PHE A 163 7.50 -21.48 10.95
N THR A 164 8.12 -21.84 9.82
CA THR A 164 7.43 -22.50 8.72
C THR A 164 6.88 -23.85 9.18
N HIS A 165 7.68 -24.67 9.86
CA HIS A 165 7.26 -25.96 10.38
C HIS A 165 6.12 -25.83 11.41
N ASP A 166 6.25 -24.91 12.37
CA ASP A 166 5.26 -24.73 13.45
C ASP A 166 3.91 -24.16 12.96
N THR A 167 3.93 -23.47 11.81
CA THR A 167 2.74 -22.84 11.24
C THR A 167 2.19 -23.55 10.01
N ASP A 168 2.84 -24.62 9.54
CA ASP A 168 2.36 -25.44 8.44
C ASP A 168 1.19 -26.31 8.93
N ASP A 169 -0.02 -25.90 8.56
CA ASP A 169 -1.26 -26.65 8.83
C ASP A 169 -1.65 -27.55 7.65
N GLY A 170 -0.74 -27.75 6.68
CA GLY A 170 -0.96 -28.53 5.47
C GLY A 170 -1.88 -27.85 4.45
N LYS A 171 -2.31 -26.60 4.68
CA LYS A 171 -3.18 -25.85 3.76
C LYS A 171 -2.38 -24.75 3.06
N ALA A 172 -2.57 -24.63 1.75
CA ALA A 172 -2.05 -23.50 1.00
C ALA A 172 -2.70 -22.19 1.51
N LYS A 173 -1.92 -21.34 2.16
CA LYS A 173 -2.40 -20.06 2.71
C LYS A 173 -2.56 -19.03 1.60
N SER A 174 -3.78 -18.92 1.06
CA SER A 174 -4.15 -17.95 0.01
C SER A 174 -3.72 -16.50 0.31
N GLY A 175 -3.70 -16.11 1.60
CA GLY A 175 -3.24 -14.78 2.04
C GLY A 175 -1.76 -14.51 1.74
N ILE A 176 -0.88 -15.48 1.97
CA ILE A 176 0.57 -15.34 1.75
C ILE A 176 0.90 -15.19 0.27
N ARG A 177 0.23 -15.97 -0.59
CA ARG A 177 0.32 -15.79 -2.05
C ARG A 177 -0.01 -14.35 -2.42
N THR A 178 -1.14 -13.87 -1.92
CA THR A 178 -1.69 -12.57 -2.30
C THR A 178 -0.73 -11.44 -1.93
N THR A 179 -0.13 -11.43 -0.73
CA THR A 179 0.73 -10.31 -0.30
C THR A 179 2.03 -10.19 -1.11
N VAL A 180 2.68 -11.32 -1.43
CA VAL A 180 3.92 -11.30 -2.22
C VAL A 180 3.62 -10.91 -3.67
N SER A 181 2.60 -11.48 -4.29
CA SER A 181 2.19 -11.12 -5.65
C SER A 181 1.79 -9.64 -5.76
N GLN A 182 1.18 -9.06 -4.70
CA GLN A 182 0.92 -7.63 -4.65
C GLN A 182 2.21 -6.79 -4.62
N SER A 183 3.26 -7.21 -3.91
CA SER A 183 4.55 -6.51 -3.92
C SER A 183 5.21 -6.48 -5.31
N LEU A 184 5.07 -7.55 -6.09
CA LEU A 184 5.57 -7.60 -7.48
C LEU A 184 4.75 -6.66 -8.38
N LYS A 185 3.42 -6.62 -8.22
CA LYS A 185 2.56 -5.69 -8.96
C LYS A 185 2.84 -4.22 -8.60
N HIS A 186 3.05 -3.92 -7.32
CA HIS A 186 3.45 -2.58 -6.90
C HIS A 186 4.85 -2.22 -7.43
N SER A 187 5.74 -3.20 -7.66
CA SER A 187 7.04 -2.92 -8.31
C SER A 187 6.83 -2.38 -9.72
N VAL A 188 5.86 -2.92 -10.47
CA VAL A 188 5.46 -2.39 -11.79
C VAL A 188 4.94 -0.95 -11.66
N ARG A 189 3.94 -0.76 -10.79
CA ARG A 189 3.28 0.54 -10.59
C ARG A 189 4.27 1.64 -10.21
N ASP A 190 5.15 1.37 -9.24
CA ASP A 190 6.00 2.39 -8.62
C ASP A 190 7.33 2.54 -9.37
N TRP A 191 7.86 1.47 -9.96
CA TRP A 191 9.25 1.42 -10.44
C TRP A 191 9.40 0.91 -11.88
N SER A 192 8.34 0.86 -12.71
CA SER A 192 8.46 0.57 -14.14
C SER A 192 7.87 1.66 -15.05
N PRO A 193 8.23 1.72 -16.34
CA PRO A 193 7.57 2.57 -17.32
C PRO A 193 6.06 2.28 -17.48
N GLU A 194 5.64 1.03 -17.34
CA GLU A 194 4.25 0.59 -17.46
C GLU A 194 3.34 1.22 -16.39
N GLY A 195 3.88 1.47 -15.20
CA GLY A 195 3.20 2.20 -14.13
C GLY A 195 3.08 3.71 -14.36
N GLN A 196 3.72 4.28 -15.38
CA GLN A 196 3.80 5.73 -15.59
C GLN A 196 2.42 6.38 -15.73
N ALA A 197 1.50 5.78 -16.48
CA ALA A 197 0.16 6.35 -16.67
C ALA A 197 -0.61 6.51 -15.34
N GLU A 198 -0.48 5.54 -14.42
CA GLU A 198 -1.11 5.63 -13.09
C GLU A 198 -0.45 6.70 -12.23
N ARG A 199 0.89 6.81 -12.28
CA ARG A 199 1.64 7.86 -11.56
C ARG A 199 1.31 9.25 -12.09
N GLU A 200 1.24 9.43 -13.40
CA GLU A 200 0.89 10.70 -14.04
C GLU A 200 -0.56 11.13 -13.78
N ALA A 201 -1.48 10.18 -13.62
CA ALA A 201 -2.85 10.49 -13.26
C ALA A 201 -2.99 10.99 -11.80
N THR A 202 -2.06 10.62 -10.91
CA THR A 202 -2.23 10.77 -9.45
C THR A 202 -1.23 11.71 -8.80
N PHE A 203 0.07 11.56 -9.08
CA PHE A 203 1.13 12.29 -8.40
C PHE A 203 1.12 13.80 -8.65
N PRO A 204 0.85 14.31 -9.87
CA PRO A 204 0.92 15.75 -10.12
C PRO A 204 0.03 16.56 -9.19
N TYR A 205 -1.17 16.06 -8.87
CA TYR A 205 -2.06 16.75 -7.93
C TYR A 205 -1.43 16.92 -6.54
N ILE A 206 -0.80 15.86 -6.03
CA ILE A 206 -0.14 15.87 -4.72
C ILE A 206 1.08 16.80 -4.74
N LEU A 207 1.93 16.70 -5.75
CA LEU A 207 3.16 17.49 -5.87
C LEU A 207 2.86 18.99 -6.06
N ASP A 208 1.85 19.33 -6.87
CA ASP A 208 1.42 20.71 -7.08
C ASP A 208 0.83 21.29 -5.78
N ALA A 209 0.01 20.52 -5.04
CA ALA A 209 -0.53 20.95 -3.76
C ALA A 209 0.59 21.21 -2.75
N LEU A 210 1.54 20.27 -2.62
CA LEU A 210 2.66 20.42 -1.69
C LEU A 210 3.50 21.66 -2.00
N THR A 211 3.81 21.94 -3.26
CA THR A 211 4.66 23.09 -3.60
C THR A 211 3.95 24.43 -3.60
N SER A 212 2.64 24.43 -3.83
CA SER A 212 1.82 25.62 -3.65
C SER A 212 1.76 26.07 -2.19
N HIS A 213 1.74 25.10 -1.26
CA HIS A 213 1.55 25.33 0.17
C HIS A 213 2.84 25.34 0.98
N LEU A 214 3.88 24.66 0.51
CA LEU A 214 5.18 24.53 1.15
C LEU A 214 6.28 25.05 0.19
N PRO A 215 6.27 26.35 -0.15
CA PRO A 215 7.27 26.92 -1.05
C PRO A 215 8.67 26.87 -0.42
N PRO A 216 9.74 26.84 -1.23
CA PRO A 216 11.11 26.85 -0.73
C PRO A 216 11.33 27.96 0.32
N ILE A 217 11.87 27.58 1.47
CA ILE A 217 12.25 28.51 2.55
C ILE A 217 13.55 29.20 2.12
N SER A 218 13.74 30.48 2.45
CA SER A 218 14.98 31.20 2.14
C SER A 218 16.20 30.49 2.73
N SER A 219 17.31 30.48 1.98
CA SER A 219 18.53 29.68 2.19
C SER A 219 19.26 29.85 3.53
N ASP A 220 18.83 30.79 4.38
CA ASP A 220 19.49 31.08 5.67
C ASP A 220 19.02 30.18 6.82
N GLU A 221 17.93 29.42 6.66
CA GLU A 221 17.43 28.52 7.70
C GLU A 221 17.52 27.04 7.26
N ASN A 222 18.21 26.23 8.06
CA ASN A 222 18.31 24.76 7.91
C ASN A 222 16.97 24.03 8.21
N VAL A 223 15.84 24.68 7.95
CA VAL A 223 14.50 24.21 8.29
C VAL A 223 13.93 23.46 7.10
N LYS A 224 13.56 22.18 7.31
CA LYS A 224 12.89 21.35 6.31
C LYS A 224 11.43 21.14 6.70
N TYR A 225 10.51 21.23 5.73
CA TYR A 225 9.13 20.81 5.92
C TYR A 225 9.07 19.31 6.17
N GLN A 226 8.34 18.90 7.19
CA GLN A 226 8.12 17.50 7.51
C GLN A 226 6.88 17.00 6.77
N VAL A 227 7.08 16.05 5.85
CA VAL A 227 6.00 15.45 5.05
C VAL A 227 5.87 13.96 5.38
N LEU A 228 4.67 13.51 5.72
CA LEU A 228 4.36 12.10 5.94
C LEU A 228 3.57 11.53 4.75
N VAL A 229 3.95 10.33 4.32
CA VAL A 229 3.25 9.56 3.27
C VAL A 229 2.80 8.21 3.84
N PRO A 230 1.58 8.11 4.40
CA PRO A 230 1.02 6.84 4.88
C PRO A 230 0.64 5.91 3.72
N GLY A 231 0.76 4.60 3.94
CA GLY A 231 0.45 3.59 2.93
C GLY A 231 1.29 3.73 1.66
N ALA A 232 2.59 3.96 1.83
CA ALA A 232 3.46 4.38 0.74
C ALA A 232 3.74 3.29 -0.30
N GLY A 233 3.34 2.03 -0.09
CA GLY A 233 3.61 0.93 -1.01
C GLY A 233 5.12 0.71 -1.15
N LEU A 234 5.65 0.89 -2.37
CA LEU A 234 7.09 0.82 -2.62
C LEU A 234 7.75 2.21 -2.67
N GLY A 235 7.10 3.20 -2.07
CA GLY A 235 7.71 4.48 -1.70
C GLY A 235 7.92 5.46 -2.85
N ARG A 236 7.49 5.16 -4.07
CA ARG A 236 7.77 6.02 -5.24
C ARG A 236 7.27 7.46 -5.06
N LEU A 237 6.05 7.66 -4.55
CA LEU A 237 5.54 9.02 -4.27
C LEU A 237 6.43 9.76 -3.26
N ALA A 238 6.90 9.08 -2.22
CA ALA A 238 7.80 9.69 -1.23
C ALA A 238 9.14 10.13 -1.86
N HIS A 239 9.66 9.36 -2.82
CA HIS A 239 10.83 9.77 -3.60
C HIS A 239 10.54 11.03 -4.42
N GLU A 240 9.44 11.08 -5.16
CA GLU A 240 9.06 12.25 -5.96
C GLU A 240 8.92 13.51 -5.11
N ILE A 241 8.30 13.39 -3.92
CA ILE A 241 8.18 14.51 -2.97
C ILE A 241 9.58 14.95 -2.49
N SER A 242 10.48 14.01 -2.19
CA SER A 242 11.84 14.34 -1.77
C SER A 242 12.66 15.03 -2.86
N LEU A 243 12.33 14.80 -4.14
CA LEU A 243 13.00 15.42 -5.28
C LEU A 243 12.52 16.86 -5.56
N LEU A 244 11.49 17.34 -4.86
CA LEU A 244 11.05 18.74 -4.93
C LEU A 244 12.10 19.73 -4.40
N GLY A 245 13.00 19.26 -3.53
CA GLY A 245 14.17 20.00 -3.08
C GLY A 245 14.62 19.64 -1.66
N GLU A 246 15.79 20.13 -1.27
CA GLU A 246 16.42 19.83 0.03
C GLU A 246 15.63 20.35 1.24
N TYR A 247 14.70 21.27 1.01
CA TYR A 247 13.77 21.82 2.00
C TYR A 247 12.64 20.85 2.37
N MET A 248 12.59 19.65 1.77
CA MET A 248 11.65 18.59 2.12
C MET A 248 12.32 17.49 2.97
N SER A 249 11.71 17.16 4.10
CA SER A 249 12.03 15.99 4.92
C SER A 249 10.86 15.01 4.85
N VAL A 250 11.04 13.92 4.09
CA VAL A 250 9.95 12.99 3.78
C VAL A 250 10.08 11.70 4.58
N THR A 251 9.01 11.36 5.29
CA THR A 251 8.83 10.06 5.95
C THR A 251 7.73 9.28 5.22
N SER A 252 8.02 8.07 4.78
CA SER A 252 7.04 7.12 4.28
C SER A 252 6.67 6.11 5.36
N ASN A 253 5.40 5.72 5.41
CA ASN A 253 4.92 4.67 6.30
C ASN A 253 4.26 3.54 5.50
N GLU A 254 4.59 2.30 5.82
CA GLU A 254 4.00 1.13 5.21
C GLU A 254 3.89 -0.01 6.23
N TRP A 255 2.72 -0.64 6.28
CA TRP A 255 2.42 -1.72 7.22
C TRP A 255 2.77 -3.09 6.63
N SER A 256 2.54 -3.31 5.33
CA SER A 256 2.77 -4.59 4.68
C SER A 256 4.24 -4.98 4.69
N ALA A 257 4.57 -6.05 5.44
CA ALA A 257 5.92 -6.59 5.48
C ALA A 257 6.43 -6.99 4.08
N SER A 258 5.56 -7.51 3.20
CA SER A 258 5.96 -7.82 1.82
C SER A 258 6.34 -6.56 1.03
N MET A 259 5.58 -5.46 1.15
CA MET A 259 5.94 -4.20 0.49
C MET A 259 7.27 -3.66 1.03
N ASN A 260 7.43 -3.63 2.35
CA ASN A 260 8.66 -3.17 3.01
C ASN A 260 9.89 -3.96 2.55
N MET A 261 9.80 -5.28 2.47
CA MET A 261 10.88 -6.15 1.99
C MET A 261 11.28 -5.84 0.54
N ALA A 262 10.31 -5.78 -0.37
CA ALA A 262 10.58 -5.44 -1.77
C ALA A 262 11.21 -4.05 -1.90
N TYR A 263 10.66 -3.05 -1.21
CA TYR A 263 11.16 -1.68 -1.28
C TYR A 263 12.57 -1.54 -0.70
N ARG A 264 12.86 -2.17 0.45
CA ARG A 264 14.21 -2.19 1.04
C ARG A 264 15.22 -2.84 0.13
N TYR A 265 14.86 -3.97 -0.49
CA TYR A 265 15.72 -4.61 -1.47
C TYR A 265 16.02 -3.68 -2.65
N LEU A 266 15.00 -3.08 -3.27
CA LEU A 266 15.18 -2.16 -4.40
C LEU A 266 16.09 -0.97 -4.03
N ARG A 267 15.91 -0.39 -2.84
CA ARG A 267 16.77 0.70 -2.33
C ARG A 267 18.20 0.28 -2.00
N SER A 268 18.43 -1.00 -1.70
CA SER A 268 19.76 -1.50 -1.33
C SER A 268 20.67 -1.72 -2.53
N LEU A 269 20.12 -1.69 -3.74
CA LEU A 269 20.86 -1.93 -4.97
C LEU A 269 21.77 -0.73 -5.29
N PRO A 270 22.96 -0.98 -5.86
CA PRO A 270 23.82 0.10 -6.30
C PRO A 270 23.15 0.88 -7.44
N LEU A 271 23.46 2.17 -7.56
CA LEU A 271 22.93 3.03 -8.62
C LEU A 271 23.26 2.49 -10.03
N SER A 272 24.34 1.72 -10.16
CA SER A 272 24.78 1.07 -11.39
C SER A 272 24.14 -0.30 -11.68
N HIS A 273 23.16 -0.76 -10.87
CA HIS A 273 22.60 -2.12 -11.01
C HIS A 273 21.92 -2.38 -12.36
N GLY A 274 21.32 -1.34 -12.96
CA GLY A 274 20.45 -1.49 -14.12
C GLY A 274 19.06 -2.04 -13.78
N PRO A 275 18.18 -2.20 -14.80
CA PRO A 275 16.82 -2.68 -14.59
C PRO A 275 16.77 -4.19 -14.25
N ILE A 276 15.73 -4.57 -13.50
CA ILE A 276 15.41 -5.95 -13.13
C ILE A 276 14.21 -6.41 -13.95
N THR A 277 14.34 -7.56 -14.62
CA THR A 277 13.23 -8.16 -15.37
C THR A 277 12.29 -8.95 -14.46
N LEU A 278 10.98 -8.72 -14.59
CA LEU A 278 9.90 -9.51 -13.99
C LEU A 278 8.85 -9.91 -15.03
N HIS A 279 8.08 -10.96 -14.73
CA HIS A 279 6.92 -11.42 -15.49
C HIS A 279 5.66 -11.42 -14.58
N PRO A 280 5.10 -10.25 -14.25
CA PRO A 280 4.14 -10.08 -13.15
C PRO A 280 2.72 -10.60 -13.45
N PHE A 281 2.42 -11.01 -14.69
CA PHE A 281 1.05 -11.34 -15.14
C PHE A 281 0.78 -12.85 -15.30
N LEU A 282 1.68 -13.71 -14.82
CA LEU A 282 1.60 -15.16 -15.02
C LEU A 282 0.45 -15.84 -14.25
N GLU A 283 -0.08 -15.21 -13.19
CA GLU A 283 -1.03 -15.82 -12.26
C GLU A 283 -2.50 -15.79 -12.72
N ASN A 284 -2.85 -14.91 -13.67
CA ASN A 284 -4.21 -14.78 -14.18
C ASN A 284 -4.18 -14.70 -15.70
N TRP A 285 -4.85 -15.65 -16.37
CA TRP A 285 -4.87 -15.74 -17.84
C TRP A 285 -6.10 -15.13 -18.49
N SER A 286 -6.98 -14.51 -17.69
CA SER A 286 -8.14 -13.80 -18.21
C SER A 286 -7.73 -12.49 -18.90
N HIS A 287 -8.58 -12.06 -19.84
CA HIS A 287 -8.51 -10.74 -20.48
C HIS A 287 -7.20 -10.45 -21.26
N ALA A 288 -6.48 -11.49 -21.67
CA ALA A 288 -5.34 -11.35 -22.56
C ALA A 288 -5.83 -11.24 -24.02
N GLU A 289 -5.45 -10.18 -24.73
CA GLU A 289 -5.64 -10.12 -26.19
C GLU A 289 -4.74 -11.16 -26.88
N ARG A 290 -3.49 -11.28 -26.39
CA ARG A 290 -2.48 -12.23 -26.88
C ARG A 290 -1.78 -12.89 -25.71
N ARG A 291 -1.27 -14.11 -25.90
CA ARG A 291 -0.60 -14.86 -24.83
C ARG A 291 0.67 -14.15 -24.36
N GLU A 292 1.38 -13.57 -25.32
CA GLU A 292 2.61 -12.84 -25.16
C GLU A 292 2.44 -11.66 -24.18
N GLU A 293 1.23 -11.11 -24.04
CA GLU A 293 0.95 -10.04 -23.06
C GLU A 293 1.01 -10.50 -21.60
N LEU A 294 0.75 -11.79 -21.35
CA LEU A 294 0.87 -12.38 -20.02
C LEU A 294 2.30 -12.81 -19.72
N THR A 295 3.05 -13.18 -20.76
CA THR A 295 4.42 -13.70 -20.65
C THR A 295 5.49 -12.64 -20.91
N ARG A 296 5.13 -11.42 -21.34
CA ARG A 296 6.10 -10.35 -21.60
C ARG A 296 6.91 -9.96 -20.37
N PRO A 297 8.18 -9.57 -20.55
CA PRO A 297 8.96 -8.97 -19.49
C PRO A 297 8.47 -7.56 -19.15
N VAL A 298 8.64 -7.19 -17.89
CA VAL A 298 8.48 -5.82 -17.36
C VAL A 298 9.80 -5.44 -16.69
N LEU A 299 10.31 -4.25 -17.02
CA LEU A 299 11.58 -3.75 -16.48
C LEU A 299 11.32 -2.90 -15.23
N ILE A 300 11.79 -3.36 -14.08
CA ILE A 300 11.75 -2.62 -12.84
C ILE A 300 13.06 -1.85 -12.71
N HIS A 301 12.98 -0.52 -12.63
CA HIS A 301 14.09 0.39 -12.46
C HIS A 301 14.19 0.75 -10.97
N PRO A 302 15.19 0.21 -10.23
CA PRO A 302 15.42 0.62 -8.86
C PRO A 302 15.66 2.13 -8.75
N PRO A 303 15.47 2.73 -7.57
CA PRO A 303 15.74 4.16 -7.37
C PRO A 303 17.17 4.53 -7.79
N THR A 304 17.31 5.38 -8.81
CA THR A 304 18.60 5.83 -9.37
C THR A 304 19.11 7.12 -8.75
N VAL A 305 18.24 7.86 -8.07
CA VAL A 305 18.59 9.09 -7.35
C VAL A 305 18.54 8.79 -5.86
N PRO A 306 19.65 8.95 -5.11
CA PRO A 306 19.62 8.86 -3.66
C PRO A 306 18.65 9.89 -3.10
N THR A 307 17.69 9.42 -2.29
CA THR A 307 16.79 10.30 -1.53
C THR A 307 16.93 10.02 -0.06
N GLU A 308 16.82 11.07 0.74
CA GLU A 308 16.79 11.01 2.20
C GLU A 308 15.40 10.55 2.71
N THR A 309 14.64 9.80 1.92
CA THR A 309 13.31 9.32 2.33
C THR A 309 13.43 8.30 3.46
N LEU A 310 12.81 8.56 4.61
CA LEU A 310 12.79 7.63 5.74
C LEU A 310 11.60 6.68 5.66
N LEU A 311 11.84 5.36 5.65
CA LEU A 311 10.77 4.36 5.76
C LEU A 311 10.54 3.95 7.22
N VAL A 312 9.32 4.16 7.72
CA VAL A 312 8.85 3.70 9.05
C VAL A 312 7.82 2.58 8.88
N GLU A 313 8.11 1.41 9.43
CA GLU A 313 7.26 0.23 9.28
C GLU A 313 6.23 0.08 10.42
N GLY A 314 5.00 -0.26 10.03
CA GLY A 314 3.92 -0.64 10.94
C GLY A 314 2.66 0.19 10.78
N ASP A 315 1.71 -0.02 11.69
CA ASP A 315 0.38 0.60 11.65
C ASP A 315 0.45 2.12 11.84
N PHE A 316 0.00 2.86 10.83
CA PHE A 316 -0.08 4.32 10.79
C PHE A 316 -0.68 4.92 12.07
N THR A 317 -1.75 4.31 12.60
CA THR A 317 -2.50 4.85 13.73
C THR A 317 -1.76 4.77 15.06
N THR A 318 -0.72 3.93 15.15
CA THR A 318 0.01 3.68 16.40
C THR A 318 1.47 4.12 16.31
N LYS A 319 2.09 4.00 15.13
CA LYS A 319 3.53 4.25 14.97
C LYS A 319 3.93 5.69 15.23
N PHE A 320 3.04 6.63 14.97
CA PHE A 320 3.30 8.06 15.08
C PHE A 320 2.61 8.70 16.29
N ALA A 321 2.01 7.92 17.20
CA ALA A 321 1.23 8.47 18.32
C ALA A 321 1.99 9.46 19.22
N HIS A 322 3.33 9.43 19.21
CA HIS A 322 4.21 10.34 19.95
C HIS A 322 4.63 11.59 19.15
N GLN A 323 4.10 11.78 17.94
CA GLN A 323 4.51 12.81 16.98
C GLN A 323 3.41 13.84 16.68
N THR A 324 2.59 14.13 17.69
CA THR A 324 1.53 15.15 17.59
C THR A 324 2.09 16.50 17.16
N GLY A 325 1.48 17.09 16.12
CA GLY A 325 1.85 18.41 15.63
C GLY A 325 3.25 18.51 15.00
N GLN A 326 3.79 17.43 14.44
CA GLN A 326 5.14 17.43 13.85
C GLN A 326 5.14 17.65 12.33
N TYR A 327 4.05 17.36 11.63
CA TYR A 327 4.03 17.34 10.17
C TYR A 327 3.41 18.61 9.58
N ASP A 328 4.11 19.20 8.60
CA ASP A 328 3.61 20.32 7.80
C ASP A 328 2.62 19.84 6.74
N ALA A 329 2.82 18.62 6.23
CA ALA A 329 1.88 17.96 5.34
C ALA A 329 1.78 16.45 5.57
N ILE A 330 0.59 15.91 5.30
CA ILE A 330 0.33 14.48 5.17
C ILE A 330 -0.28 14.23 3.80
N ALA A 331 0.35 13.36 2.99
CA ALA A 331 -0.11 13.00 1.66
C ALA A 331 -0.61 11.55 1.63
N THR A 332 -1.91 11.36 1.38
CA THR A 332 -2.53 10.03 1.28
C THR A 332 -2.86 9.70 -0.18
N LEU A 333 -2.37 8.56 -0.66
CA LEU A 333 -2.60 8.09 -2.02
C LEU A 333 -3.15 6.66 -1.99
N PHE A 334 -4.39 6.44 -2.41
CA PHE A 334 -5.07 5.12 -2.35
C PHE A 334 -4.96 4.46 -0.96
N PHE A 335 -5.16 5.25 0.09
CA PHE A 335 -4.84 4.83 1.46
C PHE A 335 -6.06 4.83 2.40
N ILE A 336 -6.89 5.87 2.40
CA ILE A 336 -7.88 6.05 3.47
C ILE A 336 -8.97 4.96 3.49
N ASP A 337 -9.26 4.38 2.33
CA ASP A 337 -10.22 3.28 2.15
C ASP A 337 -9.68 1.91 2.62
N THR A 338 -8.37 1.83 2.93
CA THR A 338 -7.77 0.66 3.57
C THR A 338 -8.10 0.55 5.07
N ALA A 339 -8.65 1.61 5.67
CA ALA A 339 -8.88 1.68 7.09
C ALA A 339 -9.94 0.66 7.55
N ARG A 340 -9.59 -0.14 8.57
CA ARG A 340 -10.62 -0.85 9.34
C ARG A 340 -11.49 0.14 10.12
N ASN A 341 -10.88 1.19 10.67
CA ASN A 341 -11.56 2.28 11.35
C ASN A 341 -11.12 3.60 10.71
N LEU A 342 -11.90 4.12 9.76
CA LEU A 342 -11.58 5.39 9.08
C LEU A 342 -11.48 6.56 10.06
N ILE A 343 -12.28 6.56 11.14
CA ILE A 343 -12.21 7.60 12.17
C ILE A 343 -10.83 7.65 12.82
N ALA A 344 -10.22 6.49 13.10
CA ALA A 344 -8.86 6.44 13.66
C ALA A 344 -7.81 7.01 12.70
N TYR A 345 -7.99 6.84 11.38
CA TYR A 345 -7.12 7.49 10.39
C TYR A 345 -7.30 9.02 10.44
N LEU A 346 -8.53 9.52 10.44
CA LEU A 346 -8.80 10.96 10.51
C LEU A 346 -8.25 11.58 11.80
N GLU A 347 -8.42 10.92 12.95
CA GLU A 347 -7.88 11.34 14.24
C GLU A 347 -6.35 11.39 14.21
N THR A 348 -5.73 10.38 13.61
CA THR A 348 -4.27 10.30 13.47
C THR A 348 -3.77 11.42 12.56
N ILE A 349 -4.34 11.61 11.38
CA ILE A 349 -3.97 12.69 10.45
C ILE A 349 -4.10 14.04 11.15
N HIS A 350 -5.23 14.29 11.82
CA HIS A 350 -5.44 15.53 12.55
C HIS A 350 -4.43 15.71 13.68
N SER A 351 -4.15 14.69 14.49
CA SER A 351 -3.19 14.75 15.59
C SER A 351 -1.77 15.07 15.12
N LEU A 352 -1.32 14.41 14.04
CA LEU A 352 0.03 14.52 13.51
C LEU A 352 0.32 15.86 12.82
N LEU A 353 -0.69 16.49 12.23
CA LEU A 353 -0.54 17.78 11.57
C LEU A 353 -0.27 18.92 12.56
N LYS A 354 0.66 19.80 12.22
CA LYS A 354 0.82 21.12 12.83
C LYS A 354 -0.46 21.94 12.64
N PRO A 355 -0.78 22.89 13.55
CA PRO A 355 -1.80 23.90 13.27
C PRO A 355 -1.49 24.63 11.96
N GLY A 356 -2.44 24.65 11.02
CA GLY A 356 -2.24 25.20 9.67
C GLY A 356 -1.58 24.25 8.65
N GLY A 357 -1.13 23.06 9.08
CA GLY A 357 -0.62 22.02 8.19
C GLY A 357 -1.71 21.43 7.28
N ILE A 358 -1.29 20.83 6.17
CA ILE A 358 -2.21 20.36 5.13
C ILE A 358 -2.28 18.84 5.02
N TRP A 359 -3.49 18.35 4.78
CA TRP A 359 -3.76 16.98 4.35
C TRP A 359 -4.13 17.01 2.88
N VAL A 360 -3.33 16.35 2.05
CA VAL A 360 -3.59 16.17 0.62
C VAL A 360 -4.00 14.72 0.39
N ASN A 361 -5.15 14.49 -0.24
CA ASN A 361 -5.63 13.15 -0.56
C ASN A 361 -5.83 12.97 -2.06
N VAL A 362 -5.49 11.79 -2.56
CA VAL A 362 -5.90 11.28 -3.88
C VAL A 362 -6.27 9.80 -3.74
N GLY A 363 -7.51 9.43 -4.01
CA GLY A 363 -7.89 8.02 -4.06
C GLY A 363 -9.39 7.78 -4.12
N PRO A 364 -9.81 6.53 -4.39
CA PRO A 364 -11.20 6.13 -4.31
C PRO A 364 -11.63 5.88 -2.86
N LEU A 365 -12.88 5.43 -2.71
CA LEU A 365 -13.44 4.87 -1.47
C LEU A 365 -13.76 3.39 -1.64
N LEU A 366 -12.76 2.58 -2.03
CA LEU A 366 -12.91 1.14 -2.19
C LEU A 366 -12.66 0.43 -0.85
N TYR A 367 -13.68 0.46 0.02
CA TYR A 367 -13.57 -0.18 1.33
C TYR A 367 -13.32 -1.69 1.21
N GLY A 368 -12.41 -2.18 2.05
CA GLY A 368 -12.07 -3.61 2.14
C GLY A 368 -13.20 -4.50 2.68
N THR A 369 -12.85 -5.72 3.07
CA THR A 369 -13.84 -6.76 3.44
C THR A 369 -14.41 -6.64 4.85
N ALA A 370 -13.80 -5.84 5.74
CA ALA A 370 -14.23 -5.72 7.13
C ALA A 370 -14.02 -4.32 7.75
N PRO A 371 -14.43 -3.22 7.09
CA PRO A 371 -14.46 -1.90 7.71
C PRO A 371 -15.51 -1.87 8.83
N LEU A 372 -15.24 -1.10 9.89
CA LEU A 372 -16.22 -0.84 10.94
C LEU A 372 -17.34 0.10 10.45
N VAL A 373 -16.97 1.05 9.59
CA VAL A 373 -17.87 2.02 8.95
C VAL A 373 -17.44 2.26 7.50
N GLN A 374 -18.41 2.48 6.61
CA GLN A 374 -18.19 2.82 5.20
C GLN A 374 -18.83 4.18 4.94
N LEU A 375 -18.04 5.25 5.10
CA LEU A 375 -18.53 6.61 4.90
C LEU A 375 -18.58 6.93 3.40
N SER A 376 -19.63 7.63 2.99
CA SER A 376 -19.67 8.30 1.69
C SER A 376 -18.65 9.45 1.64
N LEU A 377 -18.34 9.93 0.43
CA LEU A 377 -17.43 11.07 0.28
C LEU A 377 -17.95 12.32 0.99
N GLU A 378 -19.26 12.57 0.95
CA GLU A 378 -19.92 13.66 1.68
C GLU A 378 -19.74 13.54 3.19
N GLU A 379 -19.99 12.34 3.74
CA GLU A 379 -19.84 12.08 5.17
C GLU A 379 -18.39 12.25 5.63
N ILE A 380 -17.40 11.87 4.81
CA ILE A 380 -15.98 12.10 5.11
C ILE A 380 -15.68 13.59 5.26
N VAL A 381 -16.17 14.42 4.32
CA VAL A 381 -15.95 15.87 4.37
C VAL A 381 -16.60 16.47 5.63
N ILE A 382 -17.87 16.13 5.89
CA ILE A 382 -18.61 16.63 7.07
C ILE A 382 -17.91 16.23 8.37
N VAL A 383 -17.51 14.96 8.50
CA VAL A 383 -16.82 14.46 9.68
C VAL A 383 -15.47 15.14 9.84
N ALA A 384 -14.66 15.24 8.79
CA ALA A 384 -13.36 15.90 8.85
C ALA A 384 -13.48 17.39 9.22
N GLU A 385 -14.47 18.11 8.69
CA GLU A 385 -14.73 19.51 9.07
C GLU A 385 -15.12 19.63 10.55
N SER A 386 -15.96 18.72 11.05
CA SER A 386 -16.33 18.66 12.47
C SER A 386 -15.13 18.38 13.39
N MET A 387 -14.11 17.68 12.87
CA MET A 387 -12.86 17.38 13.57
C MET A 387 -11.85 18.54 13.52
N GLY A 388 -12.16 19.63 12.81
CA GLY A 388 -11.29 20.81 12.75
C GLY A 388 -10.46 20.94 11.48
N PHE A 389 -10.84 20.25 10.39
CA PHE A 389 -10.31 20.54 9.06
C PHE A 389 -11.09 21.67 8.36
N GLU A 390 -10.40 22.35 7.44
CA GLU A 390 -10.96 23.33 6.50
C GLU A 390 -10.58 22.90 5.08
N PHE A 391 -11.55 22.50 4.27
CA PHE A 391 -11.30 22.08 2.90
C PHE A 391 -11.11 23.30 1.99
N GLU A 392 -10.13 23.22 1.10
CA GLU A 392 -9.92 24.25 0.09
C GLU A 392 -10.98 24.13 -1.00
N ILE A 393 -11.66 25.24 -1.29
CA ILE A 393 -12.68 25.32 -2.33
C ILE A 393 -12.02 25.74 -3.64
N GLN A 394 -12.25 24.97 -4.70
CA GLN A 394 -11.77 25.33 -6.03
C GLN A 394 -12.41 26.62 -6.56
N GLU A 395 -11.59 27.47 -7.18
CA GLU A 395 -12.07 28.69 -7.83
C GLU A 395 -13.01 28.36 -9.00
N GLY A 396 -14.17 29.03 -9.06
CA GLY A 396 -15.14 28.89 -10.15
C GLY A 396 -16.07 27.67 -10.07
N VAL A 397 -15.99 26.87 -9.00
CA VAL A 397 -16.82 25.66 -8.78
C VAL A 397 -17.68 25.79 -7.51
N GLU A 398 -17.80 27.01 -6.97
CA GLU A 398 -18.63 27.31 -5.80
C GLU A 398 -20.12 27.03 -6.12
N GLY A 399 -20.75 26.14 -5.36
CA GLY A 399 -22.17 25.81 -5.48
C GLY A 399 -22.57 24.95 -6.69
N SER A 400 -21.62 24.33 -7.40
CA SER A 400 -21.90 23.52 -8.60
C SER A 400 -21.79 21.99 -8.40
N SER A 401 -21.43 21.53 -7.20
CA SER A 401 -21.34 20.11 -6.84
C SER A 401 -21.93 19.86 -5.45
N ALA A 402 -22.27 18.61 -5.13
CA ALA A 402 -22.78 18.21 -3.80
C ALA A 402 -21.82 18.54 -2.65
N LEU A 403 -20.55 18.86 -2.95
CA LEU A 403 -19.52 19.20 -1.98
C LEU A 403 -18.99 20.63 -2.16
N ASP A 404 -19.73 21.48 -2.86
CA ASP A 404 -19.42 22.91 -3.04
C ASP A 404 -18.00 23.20 -3.54
N GLY A 405 -17.43 22.31 -4.37
CA GLY A 405 -16.09 22.48 -4.95
C GLY A 405 -14.94 22.12 -4.00
N LYS A 406 -15.22 21.53 -2.83
CA LYS A 406 -14.22 21.04 -1.85
C LYS A 406 -13.43 19.81 -2.32
N VAL A 407 -13.97 19.08 -3.30
CA VAL A 407 -13.37 17.85 -3.84
C VAL A 407 -13.32 17.92 -5.37
N ILE A 408 -12.20 17.46 -5.94
CA ILE A 408 -12.03 17.26 -7.38
C ILE A 408 -12.14 15.77 -7.67
N GLU A 409 -13.00 15.41 -8.61
CA GLU A 409 -13.04 14.07 -9.16
C GLU A 409 -12.06 13.95 -10.33
N ARG A 410 -11.25 12.89 -10.34
CA ARG A 410 -10.31 12.59 -11.43
C ARG A 410 -10.40 11.13 -11.82
N ASP A 411 -10.49 10.86 -13.13
CA ASP A 411 -10.36 9.51 -13.65
C ASP A 411 -8.93 9.01 -13.43
N VAL A 412 -8.79 7.95 -12.65
CA VAL A 412 -7.54 7.26 -12.39
C VAL A 412 -7.67 5.82 -12.86
N LEU A 413 -7.05 5.52 -13.98
CA LEU A 413 -6.98 4.16 -14.49
C LEU A 413 -6.04 3.33 -13.62
N TYR A 414 -6.54 2.21 -13.10
CA TYR A 414 -5.72 1.21 -12.43
C TYR A 414 -5.21 0.22 -13.47
N SER A 415 -4.26 0.67 -14.28
CA SER A 415 -3.83 0.02 -15.51
C SER A 415 -2.39 -0.46 -15.44
N PHE A 416 -2.13 -1.40 -14.53
CA PHE A 416 -0.83 -2.11 -14.44
C PHE A 416 -0.53 -2.97 -15.67
N ASN A 417 -1.52 -3.24 -16.53
CA ASN A 417 -1.33 -3.89 -17.83
C ASN A 417 -2.09 -3.13 -18.94
N GLN A 418 -1.39 -2.39 -19.79
CA GLN A 418 -2.02 -1.49 -20.77
C GLN A 418 -2.72 -2.22 -21.94
N SER A 419 -2.30 -3.45 -22.22
CA SER A 419 -2.74 -4.29 -23.35
C SER A 419 -3.84 -5.29 -22.97
N THR A 420 -4.34 -5.27 -21.74
CA THR A 420 -5.44 -6.18 -21.36
C THR A 420 -6.78 -5.73 -21.95
N LEU A 421 -7.62 -6.72 -22.29
CA LEU A 421 -9.01 -6.54 -22.70
C LEU A 421 -9.92 -6.06 -21.56
N TYR A 422 -9.41 -5.96 -20.32
CA TYR A 422 -10.14 -5.46 -19.17
C TYR A 422 -9.49 -4.19 -18.63
N ARG A 423 -10.22 -3.07 -18.67
CA ARG A 423 -9.79 -1.82 -18.03
C ARG A 423 -10.65 -1.56 -16.82
N HIS A 424 -10.01 -1.41 -15.67
CA HIS A 424 -10.64 -0.92 -14.46
C HIS A 424 -10.03 0.43 -14.10
N GLY A 425 -10.88 1.39 -13.80
CA GLY A 425 -10.48 2.70 -13.31
C GLY A 425 -11.37 3.09 -12.14
N TYR A 426 -10.89 4.08 -11.40
CA TYR A 426 -11.61 4.70 -10.32
C TYR A 426 -11.82 6.18 -10.65
N ILE A 427 -12.90 6.74 -10.14
CA ILE A 427 -13.01 8.18 -9.97
C ILE A 427 -12.37 8.47 -8.61
N ALA A 428 -11.16 9.02 -8.62
CA ALA A 428 -10.44 9.40 -7.42
C ALA A 428 -10.95 10.75 -6.92
N ALA A 429 -11.24 10.80 -5.63
CA ALA A 429 -11.56 12.03 -4.93
C ALA A 429 -10.25 12.70 -4.46
N CYS A 430 -10.02 13.91 -4.95
CA CYS A 430 -8.82 14.70 -4.70
C CYS A 430 -9.18 15.93 -3.88
N TRP A 431 -8.47 16.19 -2.78
CA TRP A 431 -8.67 17.41 -2.00
C TRP A 431 -7.41 17.85 -1.27
N VAL A 432 -7.42 19.12 -0.87
CA VAL A 432 -6.52 19.68 0.12
C VAL A 432 -7.37 20.17 1.29
N ALA A 433 -7.07 19.71 2.49
CA ALA A 433 -7.71 20.14 3.73
C ALA A 433 -6.66 20.67 4.71
N ARG A 434 -6.97 21.73 5.43
CA ARG A 434 -6.05 22.37 6.38
C ARG A 434 -6.52 22.14 7.81
N LYS A 435 -5.60 21.80 8.72
CA LYS A 435 -5.91 21.78 10.15
C LYS A 435 -6.08 23.20 10.68
N LYS A 436 -7.20 23.50 11.34
CA LYS A 436 -7.47 24.82 11.94
C LYS A 436 -6.35 25.26 12.89
N LYS A 437 -5.99 26.54 12.83
CA LYS A 437 -5.10 27.15 13.81
C LYS A 437 -5.86 27.33 15.13
N THR A 438 -5.30 26.90 16.25
CA THR A 438 -5.90 27.11 17.57
C THR A 438 -5.66 28.55 18.04
N GLY A 439 -6.61 29.45 17.74
CA GLY A 439 -6.77 30.77 18.41
C GLY A 439 -6.29 32.02 17.65
N ASN A 440 -7.25 32.92 17.35
CA ASN A 440 -7.16 34.33 16.96
C ASN A 440 -5.99 34.79 16.08
N GLU A 441 -6.21 34.77 14.76
CA GLU A 441 -5.83 35.89 13.90
C GLU A 441 -6.71 35.82 12.65
N GLY A 442 -7.69 36.71 12.57
CA GLY A 442 -8.26 37.09 11.29
C GLY A 442 -7.20 37.90 10.55
N VAL A 443 -6.96 37.56 9.29
CA VAL A 443 -6.73 38.47 8.15
C VAL A 443 -6.66 37.59 6.90
N GLY A 444 -7.44 37.98 5.88
CA GLY A 444 -7.60 37.25 4.64
C GLY A 444 -6.27 37.06 3.89
N GLY A 445 -6.01 35.81 3.51
CA GLY A 445 -5.00 35.45 2.52
C GLY A 445 -5.71 35.07 1.22
N LYS A 446 -5.32 35.70 0.11
CA LYS A 446 -5.80 35.38 -1.24
C LYS A 446 -5.59 33.89 -1.54
N LYS A 447 -6.64 33.26 -2.06
CA LYS A 447 -6.65 31.88 -2.59
C LYS A 447 -5.50 31.72 -3.60
N LYS A 448 -4.73 30.64 -3.48
CA LYS A 448 -3.72 30.24 -4.47
C LYS A 448 -4.21 28.98 -5.17
N VAL A 449 -4.24 29.05 -6.49
CA VAL A 449 -4.69 27.99 -7.39
C VAL A 449 -3.62 26.88 -7.45
N VAL A 450 -4.04 25.64 -7.21
CA VAL A 450 -3.24 24.45 -7.48
C VAL A 450 -3.38 24.11 -8.96
N GLY A 451 -2.29 24.18 -9.72
CA GLY A 451 -2.25 23.64 -11.07
C GLY A 451 -1.30 24.36 -12.03
N SER A 452 -0.22 23.65 -12.35
CA SER A 452 0.44 23.54 -13.67
C SER A 452 1.93 23.86 -13.66
N GLY A 453 2.70 22.83 -14.03
CA GLY A 453 4.01 23.00 -14.68
C GLY A 453 5.22 22.44 -13.93
N MET A 454 5.07 21.94 -12.70
CA MET A 454 6.24 21.43 -11.98
C MET A 454 6.55 19.96 -12.30
N PHE A 455 5.54 19.14 -12.61
CA PHE A 455 5.76 17.74 -12.99
C PHE A 455 6.64 17.60 -14.25
N ASP A 456 6.52 18.53 -15.20
CA ASP A 456 7.36 18.52 -16.41
C ASP A 456 8.84 18.83 -16.11
N LYS A 457 9.15 19.56 -15.02
CA LYS A 457 10.53 19.78 -14.58
C LYS A 457 11.16 18.55 -13.92
N LEU A 458 10.35 17.64 -13.37
CA LEU A 458 10.85 16.39 -12.82
C LEU A 458 11.18 15.37 -13.92
N LYS A 459 10.44 15.38 -15.05
CA LYS A 459 10.68 14.45 -16.19
C LYS A 459 12.12 14.45 -16.71
N GLU A 460 12.82 15.59 -16.68
CA GLU A 460 14.23 15.67 -17.12
C GLU A 460 15.21 14.91 -16.22
N LYS A 461 14.81 14.52 -14.99
CA LYS A 461 15.63 13.71 -14.07
C LYS A 461 15.32 12.21 -14.12
N TRP A 462 14.30 11.79 -14.88
CA TRP A 462 13.83 10.41 -14.97
C TRP A 462 14.39 9.63 -16.18
N LEU A 463 15.06 10.33 -17.11
CA LEU A 463 15.87 9.75 -18.19
C LEU A 463 17.34 9.75 -17.77
#